data_AF-A0A821R0L0-F1
#
_entry.id   AF-A0A821R0L0-F1
#
_cell.length_a   1.000
_cell.length_b   1.000
_cell.length_c   1.000
_cell.angle_alpha   90.00
_cell.angle_beta   90.00
_cell.angle_gamma   90.00
#
_symmetry.space_group_name_H-M   'P 1'
#
loop_
_entity.id
_entity.type
_entity.pdbx_description
1 polymer ?
#
loop_
_entity_poly.entity_id
_entity_poly.type
_entity_poly.pdbx_seq_one_letter_code
_entity_poly.pdbx_strand_id
1 'polypeptide(L)'
;KNDEFYRYIEDLLPILNEFIKTYQEKVDIDFWNRIIDLKRGRLGSGSTEYITGWILKLFFGINEKNSNKIEFSDIRLDSIRVPVEVENYATGLKKTCFVLGGFYGVDSTQDHIHKPVMGLAVIEDLTTVTSLSGEAKHE
;
A
#
# COMPACT_ATOMS: atom_id res chain seq x y z
N LYS A 1 -4.20 -0.96 22.57
CA LYS A 1 -3.53 -0.36 21.39
C LYS A 1 -2.45 -1.34 20.94
N ASN A 2 -2.78 -2.32 20.07
CA ASN A 2 -1.82 -3.07 19.23
C ASN A 2 -2.49 -4.22 18.43
N ASP A 3 -3.75 -4.57 18.69
CA ASP A 3 -4.41 -5.74 18.05
C ASP A 3 -4.43 -5.69 16.52
N GLU A 4 -4.52 -4.50 15.94
CA GLU A 4 -4.54 -4.34 14.49
C GLU A 4 -3.17 -4.62 13.84
N PHE A 5 -2.10 -4.12 14.45
CA PHE A 5 -0.74 -4.39 13.99
C PHE A 5 -0.40 -5.87 14.14
N TYR A 6 -0.81 -6.52 15.24
CA TYR A 6 -0.62 -7.96 15.40
C TYR A 6 -1.37 -8.77 14.34
N ARG A 7 -2.64 -8.45 14.06
CA ARG A 7 -3.40 -9.10 12.97
C ARG A 7 -2.74 -8.93 11.62
N TYR A 8 -2.23 -7.73 11.33
CA TYR A 8 -1.46 -7.50 10.12
C TYR A 8 -0.24 -8.42 10.02
N ILE A 9 0.56 -8.52 11.08
CA ILE A 9 1.72 -9.42 11.11
C ILE A 9 1.28 -10.90 10.95
N GLU A 10 0.19 -11.32 11.59
CA GLU A 10 -0.36 -12.68 11.43
C GLU A 10 -0.78 -12.95 9.98
N ASP A 11 -1.41 -12.00 9.30
CA ASP A 11 -1.79 -12.10 7.88
C ASP A 11 -0.60 -12.20 6.93
N LEU A 12 0.59 -11.72 7.34
CA LEU A 12 1.83 -11.85 6.59
C LEU A 12 2.47 -13.24 6.70
N LEU A 13 2.25 -13.97 7.81
CA LEU A 13 2.91 -15.26 8.05
C LEU A 13 2.71 -16.27 6.91
N PRO A 14 1.50 -16.47 6.36
CA PRO A 14 1.31 -17.37 5.22
C PRO A 14 2.13 -16.96 3.99
N ILE A 15 2.26 -15.66 3.72
CA ILE A 15 3.02 -15.15 2.58
C ILE A 15 4.52 -15.41 2.80
N LEU A 16 5.04 -15.06 3.98
CA LEU A 16 6.45 -15.28 4.33
C LEU A 16 6.83 -16.78 4.27
N ASN A 17 5.90 -17.66 4.66
CA ASN A 17 6.10 -19.11 4.52
C ASN A 17 6.28 -19.54 3.05
N GLU A 18 5.57 -18.93 2.11
CA GLU A 18 5.75 -19.23 0.67
C GLU A 18 7.10 -18.73 0.14
N PHE A 19 7.63 -17.62 0.65
CA PHE A 19 9.02 -17.21 0.37
C PHE A 19 10.02 -18.25 0.85
N ILE A 20 9.88 -18.74 2.09
CA ILE A 20 10.76 -19.77 2.66
C ILE A 20 10.68 -21.07 1.84
N LYS A 21 9.47 -21.53 1.51
CA LYS A 21 9.27 -22.73 0.68
C LYS A 21 9.90 -22.58 -0.71
N THR A 22 9.76 -21.41 -1.32
CA THR A 22 10.37 -21.11 -2.63
C THR A 22 11.89 -21.14 -2.56
N TYR A 23 12.49 -20.58 -1.50
CA TYR A 23 13.93 -20.70 -1.25
C TYR A 23 14.38 -22.16 -1.07
N GLN A 24 13.51 -23.02 -0.52
CA GLN A 24 13.72 -24.46 -0.39
C GLN A 24 13.31 -25.25 -1.65
N GLU A 25 13.15 -24.60 -2.80
CA GLU A 25 12.76 -25.20 -4.08
C GLU A 25 11.37 -25.88 -4.08
N LYS A 26 10.52 -25.59 -3.09
CA LYS A 26 9.13 -26.07 -2.99
C LYS A 26 8.16 -24.98 -3.45
N VAL A 27 8.19 -24.67 -4.75
CA VAL A 27 7.45 -23.55 -5.33
C VAL A 27 5.96 -23.88 -5.50
N ASP A 28 5.08 -23.07 -4.90
CA ASP A 28 3.63 -23.07 -5.19
C ASP A 28 3.34 -22.05 -6.31
N ILE A 29 3.26 -22.54 -7.54
CA ILE A 29 3.03 -21.71 -8.74
C ILE A 29 1.68 -20.98 -8.65
N ASP A 30 0.64 -21.61 -8.11
CA ASP A 30 -0.69 -21.02 -8.02
C ASP A 30 -0.73 -19.88 -7.00
N PHE A 31 0.03 -19.99 -5.91
CA PHE A 31 0.24 -18.89 -4.97
C PHE A 31 0.92 -17.69 -5.66
N TRP A 32 2.04 -17.90 -6.35
CA TRP A 32 2.79 -16.83 -7.01
C TRP A 32 2.04 -16.21 -8.21
N ASN A 33 1.20 -16.96 -8.91
CA ASN A 33 0.33 -16.40 -9.96
C ASN A 33 -0.76 -15.47 -9.40
N ARG A 34 -0.99 -15.44 -8.08
CA ARG A 34 -1.99 -14.61 -7.40
C ARG A 34 -1.40 -13.39 -6.68
N ILE A 35 -0.17 -12.98 -7.01
CA ILE A 35 0.48 -11.78 -6.45
C ILE A 35 -0.42 -10.56 -6.58
N ILE A 36 -0.79 -10.22 -7.81
CA ILE A 36 -1.59 -9.04 -8.16
C ILE A 36 -2.51 -9.37 -9.33
N ASP A 37 -3.73 -8.86 -9.28
CA ASP A 37 -4.71 -8.94 -10.36
C ASP A 37 -5.41 -7.58 -10.47
N LEU A 38 -5.17 -6.92 -11.61
CA LEU A 38 -5.74 -5.62 -11.96
C LEU A 38 -7.00 -5.87 -12.78
N LYS A 39 -8.16 -5.59 -12.19
CA LYS A 39 -9.45 -5.75 -12.88
C LYS A 39 -10.04 -4.40 -13.23
N ARG A 40 -10.46 -4.29 -14.48
CA ARG A 40 -11.31 -3.20 -14.96
C ARG A 40 -12.76 -3.67 -14.89
N GLY A 41 -13.52 -3.16 -13.93
CA GLY A 41 -14.96 -3.37 -13.88
C GLY A 41 -15.66 -2.49 -14.92
N ARG A 42 -16.56 -3.08 -15.72
CA ARG A 42 -17.60 -2.33 -16.45
C ARG A 42 -18.93 -2.53 -15.73
N LEU A 43 -19.32 -1.57 -14.90
CA LEU A 43 -20.66 -1.50 -14.30
C LEU A 43 -21.21 -0.08 -14.50
N GLY A 44 -21.99 0.13 -15.56
CA GLY A 44 -22.62 1.43 -15.84
C GLY A 44 -21.64 2.56 -16.23
N SER A 45 -22.10 3.82 -16.18
CA SER A 45 -21.41 5.02 -16.69
C SER A 45 -20.09 5.39 -15.98
N GLY A 46 -19.53 4.52 -15.13
CA GLY A 46 -18.22 4.69 -14.51
C GLY A 46 -17.40 3.42 -14.68
N SER A 47 -16.18 3.54 -15.23
CA SER A 47 -15.20 2.46 -15.17
C SER A 47 -14.54 2.46 -13.80
N THR A 48 -14.76 1.42 -13.00
CA THR A 48 -14.05 1.25 -11.74
C THR A 48 -12.89 0.30 -11.97
N GLU A 49 -11.67 0.78 -11.81
CA GLU A 49 -10.46 -0.05 -11.80
C GLU A 49 -10.16 -0.45 -10.34
N TYR A 50 -9.96 -1.74 -10.09
CA TYR A 50 -9.64 -2.25 -8.76
C TYR A 50 -8.46 -3.22 -8.80
N ILE A 51 -7.65 -3.14 -7.75
CA ILE A 51 -6.49 -4.00 -7.53
C ILE A 51 -6.89 -5.09 -6.56
N THR A 52 -6.50 -6.33 -6.85
CA THR A 52 -6.68 -7.48 -5.98
C THR A 52 -5.38 -8.28 -5.91
N GLY A 53 -5.32 -9.29 -5.04
CA GLY A 53 -4.16 -10.16 -4.87
C GLY A 53 -3.53 -10.06 -3.49
N TRP A 54 -2.69 -11.01 -3.15
CA TRP A 54 -2.09 -11.06 -1.80
C TRP A 54 -1.04 -9.97 -1.59
N ILE A 55 -0.52 -9.32 -2.65
CA ILE A 55 0.43 -8.21 -2.52
C ILE A 55 -0.12 -7.06 -1.67
N LEU A 56 -1.45 -6.86 -1.70
CA LEU A 56 -2.12 -5.82 -0.90
C LEU A 56 -1.96 -6.05 0.60
N LYS A 57 -1.79 -7.32 1.03
CA LYS A 57 -1.54 -7.67 2.42
C LYS A 57 -0.19 -7.19 2.93
N LEU A 58 0.77 -6.89 2.05
CA LEU A 58 2.08 -6.35 2.44
C LEU A 58 2.02 -4.88 2.90
N PHE A 59 0.85 -4.25 2.81
CA PHE A 59 0.66 -2.85 3.13
C PHE A 59 -0.33 -2.69 4.28
N PHE A 60 0.20 -2.25 5.42
CA PHE A 60 -0.59 -1.96 6.61
C PHE A 60 -1.68 -0.91 6.30
N GLY A 61 -2.88 -1.04 6.88
CA GLY A 61 -4.00 -0.10 6.67
C GLY A 61 -4.79 -0.27 5.36
N ILE A 62 -4.29 -1.04 4.38
CA ILE A 62 -5.03 -1.28 3.12
C ILE A 62 -6.17 -2.30 3.28
N ASN A 63 -6.05 -3.19 4.28
CA ASN A 63 -6.93 -4.34 4.46
C ASN A 63 -7.92 -4.21 5.63
N GLU A 64 -8.12 -3.01 6.18
CA GLU A 64 -8.98 -2.79 7.36
C GLU A 64 -10.44 -3.23 7.16
N LYS A 65 -10.91 -3.38 5.92
CA LYS A 65 -12.30 -3.73 5.59
C LYS A 65 -12.52 -5.18 5.14
N ASN A 66 -11.55 -6.09 5.29
CA ASN A 66 -11.66 -7.48 4.81
C ASN A 66 -11.95 -7.62 3.29
N SER A 67 -11.81 -6.55 2.50
CA SER A 67 -11.90 -6.64 1.06
C SER A 67 -10.51 -6.90 0.50
N ASN A 68 -10.28 -8.08 -0.09
CA ASN A 68 -9.09 -8.37 -0.92
C ASN A 68 -9.10 -7.56 -2.25
N LYS A 69 -9.75 -6.40 -2.25
CA LYS A 69 -9.98 -5.50 -3.36
C LYS A 69 -9.86 -4.08 -2.85
N ILE A 70 -9.10 -3.27 -3.55
CA ILE A 70 -8.99 -1.82 -3.32
C ILE A 70 -9.23 -1.09 -4.63
N GLU A 71 -10.07 -0.06 -4.60
CA GLU A 71 -10.20 0.88 -5.72
C GLU A 71 -8.99 1.81 -5.75
N PHE A 72 -8.55 2.23 -6.94
CA PHE A 72 -7.38 3.13 -7.03
C PHE A 72 -7.57 4.43 -6.24
N SER A 73 -8.80 4.96 -6.16
CA SER A 73 -9.13 6.15 -5.38
C SER A 73 -9.03 5.97 -3.86
N ASP A 74 -9.06 4.72 -3.38
CA ASP A 74 -8.98 4.39 -1.96
C ASP A 74 -7.54 4.17 -1.50
N ILE A 75 -6.56 4.23 -2.41
CA ILE A 75 -5.13 4.10 -2.07
C ILE A 75 -4.70 5.35 -1.29
N ARG A 76 -4.28 5.14 -0.04
CA ARG A 76 -3.88 6.22 0.88
C ARG A 76 -2.39 6.18 1.20
N LEU A 77 -1.79 7.37 1.13
CA LEU A 77 -0.38 7.65 1.39
C LEU A 77 0.03 7.51 2.86
N ASP A 78 -0.93 7.58 3.78
CA ASP A 78 -0.74 7.64 5.24
C ASP A 78 -1.01 6.31 5.95
N SER A 79 -0.99 5.19 5.21
CA SER A 79 -1.21 3.84 5.73
C SER A 79 -0.25 3.51 6.89
N ILE A 80 0.99 3.98 6.82
CA ILE A 80 1.96 3.94 7.91
C ILE A 80 2.23 5.37 8.38
N ARG A 81 2.03 5.61 9.69
CA ARG A 81 2.31 6.89 10.32
C ARG A 81 3.19 6.69 11.55
N VAL A 82 4.42 7.18 11.47
CA VAL A 82 5.38 7.11 12.58
C VAL A 82 5.71 8.51 13.08
N PRO A 83 5.37 8.86 14.34
CA PRO A 83 5.80 10.12 14.92
C PRO A 83 7.32 10.07 15.17
N VAL A 84 8.02 11.11 14.75
CA VAL A 84 9.47 11.28 14.95
C VAL A 84 9.74 12.67 15.51
N GLU A 85 10.58 12.75 16.54
CA GLU A 85 11.09 14.02 17.03
C GLU A 85 12.23 14.48 16.10
N VAL A 86 12.07 15.66 15.51
CA VAL A 86 13.08 16.30 14.66
C VAL A 86 13.66 17.49 15.41
N GLU A 87 14.99 17.52 15.50
CA GLU A 87 15.75 18.60 16.10
C GLU A 87 16.46 19.40 15.00
N ASN A 88 16.20 20.70 14.96
CA ASN A 88 16.94 21.61 14.11
C ASN A 88 18.19 22.08 14.86
N TYR A 89 19.35 21.51 14.54
CA TYR A 89 20.63 21.87 15.18
C TYR A 89 21.05 23.33 15.00
N ALA A 90 20.56 24.03 13.97
CA ALA A 90 20.90 25.43 13.75
C ALA A 90 20.08 26.38 14.66
N THR A 91 18.88 25.97 15.10
CA THR A 91 17.99 26.81 15.93
C THR A 91 17.74 26.26 17.34
N GLY A 92 18.12 25.00 17.60
CA GLY A 92 17.82 24.28 18.84
C GLY A 92 16.35 23.89 19.02
N LEU A 93 15.50 24.12 18.02
CA LEU A 93 14.08 23.82 18.09
C LEU A 93 13.81 22.32 17.85
N LYS A 94 12.93 21.76 18.68
CA LYS A 94 12.43 20.40 18.56
C LYS A 94 10.97 20.41 18.15
N LYS A 95 10.60 19.56 17.19
CA LYS A 95 9.23 19.41 16.71
C LYS A 95 8.93 17.95 16.39
N THR A 96 7.72 17.50 16.72
CA THR A 96 7.23 16.21 16.25
C THR A 96 6.81 16.33 14.79
N CYS A 97 7.47 15.58 13.92
CA CYS A 97 7.07 15.36 12.53
C CYS A 97 6.52 13.94 12.38
N PHE A 98 5.95 13.64 11.22
CA PHE A 98 5.43 12.31 10.89
C PHE A 98 6.11 11.78 9.64
N VAL A 99 6.68 10.58 9.73
CA VAL A 99 7.03 9.80 8.55
C VAL A 99 5.78 9.07 8.10
N LEU A 100 5.32 9.41 6.89
CA LEU A 100 4.29 8.70 6.19
C LEU A 100 4.92 7.71 5.22
N GLY A 101 4.35 6.52 5.15
CA GLY A 101 4.72 5.50 4.19
C GLY A 101 3.50 4.73 3.73
N GLY A 102 3.55 4.28 2.48
CA GLY A 102 2.42 3.56 1.93
C GLY A 102 2.64 3.04 0.53
N PHE A 103 1.59 2.38 0.05
CA PHE A 103 1.40 2.02 -1.35
C PHE A 103 0.78 3.21 -2.08
N TYR A 104 1.29 3.53 -3.27
CA TYR A 104 0.89 4.69 -4.06
C TYR A 104 0.11 4.27 -5.32
N GLY A 105 0.18 2.99 -5.66
CA GLY A 105 -0.42 2.44 -6.88
C GLY A 105 0.55 1.54 -7.63
N VAL A 106 0.29 1.36 -8.91
CA VAL A 106 1.03 0.47 -9.78
C VAL A 106 1.49 1.24 -11.00
N ASP A 107 2.80 1.23 -11.25
CA ASP A 107 3.36 1.68 -12.51
C ASP A 107 3.32 0.52 -13.50
N SER A 108 2.79 0.77 -14.69
CA SER A 108 2.58 -0.26 -15.71
C SER A 108 3.31 0.16 -16.98
N THR A 109 4.27 -0.67 -17.40
CA THR A 109 4.98 -0.47 -18.66
C THR A 109 4.14 -0.91 -19.85
N GLN A 110 4.57 -0.53 -21.07
CA GLN A 110 3.90 -0.94 -22.32
C GLN A 110 3.82 -2.47 -22.49
N ASP A 111 4.75 -3.22 -21.89
CA ASP A 111 4.83 -4.68 -21.97
C ASP A 111 3.99 -5.40 -20.89
N HIS A 112 3.02 -4.74 -20.27
CA HIS A 112 2.18 -5.28 -19.20
C HIS A 112 2.95 -5.75 -17.96
N ILE A 113 4.18 -5.27 -17.77
CA ILE A 113 4.91 -5.44 -16.52
C ILE A 113 4.38 -4.41 -15.53
N HIS A 114 3.88 -4.91 -14.41
CA HIS A 114 3.29 -4.13 -13.33
C HIS A 114 4.26 -4.07 -12.14
N LYS A 115 4.56 -2.85 -11.68
CA LYS A 115 5.43 -2.61 -10.52
C LYS A 115 4.66 -1.85 -9.44
N PRO A 116 4.63 -2.33 -8.19
CA PRO A 116 4.09 -1.54 -7.09
C PRO A 116 4.95 -0.30 -6.86
N VAL A 117 4.30 0.86 -6.73
CA VAL A 117 4.94 2.11 -6.35
C VAL A 117 4.74 2.30 -4.86
N MET A 118 5.85 2.45 -4.15
CA MET A 118 5.89 2.77 -2.73
C MET A 118 6.67 4.06 -2.55
N GLY A 119 6.36 4.79 -1.49
CA GLY A 119 6.99 6.06 -1.20
C GLY A 119 6.95 6.39 0.27
N LEU A 120 7.85 7.27 0.66
CA LEU A 120 7.95 7.83 2.00
C LEU A 120 7.88 9.34 1.90
N ALA A 121 7.16 9.96 2.81
CA ALA A 121 7.10 11.41 2.95
C ALA A 121 7.31 11.79 4.41
N VAL A 122 7.98 12.91 4.66
CA VAL A 122 8.05 13.51 5.99
C VAL A 122 7.17 14.74 5.97
N ILE A 123 6.21 14.80 6.89
CA ILE A 123 5.28 15.92 7.00
C ILE A 123 5.29 16.49 8.41
N GLU A 124 5.11 17.79 8.50
CA GLU A 124 5.03 18.49 9.78
C GLU A 124 3.59 18.62 10.29
N ASP A 125 2.60 18.52 9.39
CA ASP A 125 1.18 18.68 9.69
C ASP A 125 0.33 17.69 8.85
N LEU A 126 -0.46 16.87 9.54
CA LEU A 126 -1.31 15.86 8.92
C LEU A 126 -2.56 16.42 8.23
N THR A 127 -2.92 17.66 8.52
CA THR A 127 -4.00 18.33 7.78
C THR A 127 -3.66 18.56 6.31
N THR A 128 -2.37 18.45 5.95
CA THR A 128 -1.87 18.61 4.57
C THR A 128 -1.90 17.31 3.76
N VAL A 129 -2.28 16.17 4.37
CA VAL A 129 -2.37 14.88 3.68
C VAL A 129 -3.68 14.84 2.88
N THR A 130 -3.60 15.12 1.59
CA THR A 130 -4.69 14.85 0.65
C THR A 130 -4.69 13.39 0.22
N SER A 131 -5.86 12.74 0.25
CA SER A 131 -6.07 11.48 -0.46
C SER A 131 -5.81 11.68 -1.95
N LEU A 132 -5.16 10.74 -2.61
CA LEU A 132 -5.04 10.70 -4.07
C LEU A 132 -6.39 10.31 -4.69
N SER A 133 -7.43 11.11 -4.47
CA SER A 133 -8.67 11.02 -5.22
C SER A 133 -8.41 11.60 -6.61
N GLY A 134 -7.97 10.75 -7.53
CA GLY A 134 -7.76 11.13 -8.92
C GLY A 134 -9.08 11.50 -9.59
N GLU A 135 -9.38 12.80 -9.67
CA GLU A 135 -9.98 13.31 -10.89
C GLU A 135 -8.89 13.27 -11.96
N ALA A 136 -8.88 12.21 -12.76
CA ALA A 136 -8.18 12.24 -14.04
C ALA A 136 -8.85 13.31 -14.89
N LYS A 137 -8.30 14.54 -14.86
CA LYS A 137 -8.63 15.56 -15.85
C LYS A 137 -8.04 15.10 -17.17
N HIS A 138 -8.91 14.58 -18.03
CA HIS A 138 -8.64 14.44 -19.45
C HIS A 138 -8.62 15.86 -20.06
N GLU A 139 -7.43 16.33 -20.44
CA GLU A 139 -7.27 17.34 -21.49
C GLU A 139 -7.14 16.66 -22.86
#